data_AF-M2QYP3-F1
#
_entry.id   AF-M2QYP3-F1
#
_cell.length_a   1.000
_cell.length_b   1.000
_cell.length_c   1.000
_cell.angle_alpha   90.00
_cell.angle_beta   90.00
_cell.angle_gamma   90.00
#
_symmetry.space_group_name_H-M   'P 1'
#
loop_
_entity.id
_entity.type
_entity.pdbx_description
1 polymer ?
#
loop_
_entity_poly.entity_id
_entity_poly.type
_entity_poly.pdbx_seq_one_letter_code
_entity_poly.pdbx_strand_id
1 'polypeptide(L)'
;MLAIHTLILAAVALQPVFAAPTLYATGKRDESDGSPSALSQSTISNDFQRPALFSRAAYCPISSVASWTCGPSCDALPGVVVLASGGNNGEIPDFFIAHDTATNSIVVAHQGTDPDDLLSDLNDVEIAKSNLNSTRFPGAGSDIEVHDGFQDTQGRTADIVLSTVTSALSSTGATEVSVTGHSLGAAVASLDAIMLKMHLPSSVAITTTVFGLPRVGNQDWANLVDSMLGSSFAHITNQLDPVPIVPGQFLGFQHPSGESHITSVASSGQADIEACPGQENEHCSDANSLLDFSIDNHLGPYFNGISFGAAAC
;
A
#
# COMPACT_ATOMS: atom_id res chain seq x y z
N MET A 1 0.83 -70.09 -13.14
CA MET A 1 -0.60 -70.15 -12.76
C MET A 1 -0.71 -69.76 -11.29
N LEU A 2 -1.71 -68.93 -11.00
CA LEU A 2 -2.10 -68.34 -9.71
C LEU A 2 -1.25 -67.19 -9.17
N ALA A 3 -1.78 -65.98 -9.38
CA ALA A 3 -1.42 -64.74 -8.71
C ALA A 3 -2.01 -64.70 -7.29
N ILE A 4 -1.24 -64.20 -6.33
CA ILE A 4 -1.73 -63.83 -4.99
C ILE A 4 -1.55 -62.31 -4.88
N HIS A 5 -2.65 -61.57 -5.02
CA HIS A 5 -2.72 -60.17 -4.62
C HIS A 5 -3.18 -60.13 -3.17
N THR A 6 -2.27 -59.75 -2.26
CA THR A 6 -2.62 -59.45 -0.87
C THR A 6 -2.79 -57.93 -0.75
N LEU A 7 -4.03 -57.48 -0.56
CA LEU A 7 -4.40 -56.11 -0.27
C LEU A 7 -3.81 -55.71 1.10
N ILE A 8 -2.89 -54.75 1.15
CA ILE A 8 -2.44 -54.13 2.40
C ILE A 8 -3.39 -52.97 2.69
N LEU A 9 -4.24 -53.15 3.69
CA LEU A 9 -5.08 -52.09 4.26
C LEU A 9 -4.18 -51.21 5.14
N ALA A 10 -3.78 -50.04 4.65
CA ALA A 10 -3.08 -49.05 5.46
C ALA A 10 -4.11 -48.36 6.39
N ALA A 11 -4.03 -48.66 7.68
CA ALA A 11 -4.79 -47.95 8.70
C ALA A 11 -4.25 -46.51 8.83
N VAL A 12 -5.03 -45.53 8.38
CA VAL A 12 -4.76 -44.11 8.62
C VAL A 12 -5.01 -43.83 10.10
N ALA A 13 -3.94 -43.67 10.86
CA ALA A 13 -4.04 -43.20 12.25
C ALA A 13 -4.44 -41.72 12.23
N LEU A 14 -5.66 -41.41 12.68
CA LEU A 14 -6.04 -40.04 13.03
C LEU A 14 -5.15 -39.58 14.19
N GLN A 15 -4.20 -38.70 13.90
CA GLN A 15 -3.51 -37.93 14.93
C GLN A 15 -4.46 -36.86 15.47
N PRO A 16 -4.51 -36.64 16.79
CA PRO A 16 -5.35 -35.58 17.36
C PRO A 16 -4.81 -34.23 16.89
N VAL A 17 -5.70 -33.42 16.31
CA VAL A 17 -5.43 -32.01 16.02
C VAL A 17 -5.24 -31.32 17.37
N PHE A 18 -3.99 -31.03 17.73
CA PHE A 18 -3.71 -30.12 18.83
C PHE A 18 -4.18 -28.74 18.39
N ALA A 19 -5.17 -28.20 19.08
CA ALA A 19 -5.56 -26.81 18.96
C ALA A 19 -4.30 -25.94 19.14
N ALA A 20 -3.96 -25.15 18.12
CA ALA A 20 -2.87 -24.18 18.22
C ALA A 20 -3.17 -23.25 19.40
N PRO A 21 -2.18 -22.96 20.27
CA PRO A 21 -2.38 -22.01 21.34
C PRO A 21 -2.69 -20.64 20.73
N THR A 22 -3.83 -20.06 21.11
CA THR A 22 -4.16 -18.66 20.88
C THR A 22 -3.08 -17.81 21.57
N LEU A 23 -2.10 -17.37 20.79
CA LEU A 23 -1.16 -16.33 21.20
C LEU A 23 -1.95 -15.02 21.24
N TYR A 24 -2.58 -14.74 22.38
CA TYR A 24 -3.06 -13.40 22.70
C TYR A 24 -1.83 -12.49 22.80
N ALA A 25 -1.54 -11.75 21.73
CA ALA A 25 -0.72 -10.56 21.82
C ALA A 25 -1.44 -9.59 22.76
N THR A 26 -0.89 -9.38 23.96
CA THR A 26 -1.51 -8.64 25.08
C THR A 26 -1.37 -7.11 24.96
N GLY A 27 -1.07 -6.60 23.77
CA GLY A 27 -1.16 -5.17 23.46
C GLY A 27 -2.61 -4.78 23.21
N LYS A 28 -3.05 -3.64 23.77
CA LYS A 28 -4.35 -3.06 23.43
C LYS A 28 -4.30 -2.63 21.97
N ARG A 29 -5.00 -3.35 21.09
CA ARG A 29 -5.21 -2.97 19.69
C ARG A 29 -6.39 -2.02 19.61
N ASP A 30 -6.29 -1.05 18.71
CA ASP A 30 -7.41 -0.19 18.39
C ASP A 30 -8.13 -0.76 17.18
N GLU A 31 -9.28 -1.40 17.41
CA GLU A 31 -10.18 -1.93 16.38
C GLU A 31 -11.46 -1.09 16.37
N SER A 32 -12.13 -1.02 15.23
CA SER A 32 -13.34 -0.19 15.07
C SER A 32 -14.53 -1.01 14.57
N ASP A 33 -15.67 -0.84 15.24
CA ASP A 33 -16.99 -1.34 14.84
C ASP A 33 -17.89 -0.22 14.29
N GLY A 34 -17.29 0.93 13.96
CA GLY A 34 -18.02 2.07 13.44
C GLY A 34 -18.61 1.77 12.06
N SER A 35 -19.88 2.11 11.85
CA SER A 35 -20.57 1.82 10.58
C SER A 35 -19.92 2.57 9.41
N PRO A 36 -19.52 1.88 8.33
CA PRO A 36 -19.01 2.51 7.12
C PRO A 36 -20.04 3.43 6.48
N SER A 37 -19.56 4.42 5.72
CA SER A 37 -20.41 5.37 5.02
C SER A 37 -20.02 5.51 3.55
N ALA A 38 -21.02 5.47 2.66
CA ALA A 38 -20.79 5.56 1.22
C ALA A 38 -20.14 6.91 0.83
N LEU A 39 -19.08 6.84 0.03
CA LEU A 39 -18.43 7.99 -0.57
C LEU A 39 -19.16 8.45 -1.84
N SER A 40 -19.14 9.76 -2.06
CA SER A 40 -19.71 10.33 -3.29
C SER A 40 -18.79 10.08 -4.48
N GLN A 41 -19.36 9.89 -5.67
CA GLN A 41 -18.58 9.72 -6.91
C GLN A 41 -17.63 10.90 -7.17
N SER A 42 -18.00 12.11 -6.74
CA SER A 42 -17.11 13.28 -6.82
C SER A 42 -15.90 13.18 -5.89
N THR A 43 -16.05 12.63 -4.68
CA THR A 43 -14.91 12.36 -3.78
C THR A 43 -13.96 11.38 -4.45
N ILE A 44 -14.48 10.28 -5.00
CA ILE A 44 -13.67 9.26 -5.69
C ILE A 44 -12.88 9.88 -6.85
N SER A 45 -13.56 10.64 -7.72
CA SER A 45 -12.92 11.28 -8.88
C SER A 45 -11.92 12.37 -8.51
N ASN A 46 -12.19 13.19 -7.49
CA ASN A 46 -11.33 14.32 -7.14
C ASN A 46 -10.11 13.88 -6.32
N ASP A 47 -10.30 12.94 -5.40
CA ASP A 47 -9.31 12.68 -4.36
C ASP A 47 -8.50 11.43 -4.68
N PHE A 48 -9.09 10.41 -5.32
CA PHE A 48 -8.42 9.11 -5.52
C PHE A 48 -7.94 8.86 -6.95
N GLN A 49 -8.58 9.48 -7.96
CA GLN A 49 -8.26 9.20 -9.36
C GLN A 49 -6.84 9.58 -9.75
N ARG A 50 -6.40 10.78 -9.40
CA ARG A 50 -5.08 11.25 -9.83
C ARG A 50 -3.94 10.48 -9.14
N PRO A 51 -3.97 10.21 -7.82
CA PRO A 51 -3.00 9.31 -7.18
C PRO A 51 -3.00 7.90 -7.77
N ALA A 52 -4.17 7.32 -8.07
CA ALA A 52 -4.26 6.00 -8.69
C ALA A 52 -3.57 5.95 -10.06
N LEU A 53 -3.76 6.98 -10.89
CA LEU A 53 -3.10 7.07 -12.20
C LEU A 53 -1.58 7.19 -12.06
N PHE A 54 -1.07 7.91 -11.06
CA PHE A 54 0.36 7.99 -10.77
C PHE A 54 0.92 6.64 -10.28
N SER A 55 0.21 5.96 -9.39
CA SER A 55 0.56 4.60 -8.97
C SER A 55 0.59 3.61 -10.14
N ARG A 56 -0.35 3.70 -11.08
CA ARG A 56 -0.33 2.90 -12.31
C ARG A 56 0.88 3.23 -13.19
N ALA A 57 1.20 4.51 -13.36
CA ALA A 57 2.36 4.93 -14.15
C ALA A 57 3.70 4.42 -13.56
N ALA A 58 3.77 4.15 -12.25
CA ALA A 58 4.97 3.59 -11.63
C ALA A 58 5.29 2.16 -12.09
N TYR A 59 4.31 1.43 -12.65
CA TYR A 59 4.52 0.12 -13.26
C TYR A 59 5.03 0.17 -14.70
N CYS A 60 5.07 1.36 -15.31
CA CYS A 60 5.56 1.52 -16.67
C CYS A 60 7.09 1.43 -16.73
N PRO A 61 7.68 1.02 -17.88
CA PRO A 61 9.13 0.99 -18.04
C PRO A 61 9.77 2.32 -17.65
N ILE A 62 10.75 2.28 -16.73
CA ILE A 62 11.32 3.49 -16.13
C ILE A 62 11.92 4.46 -17.14
N SER A 63 12.42 3.96 -18.27
CA SER A 63 12.94 4.79 -19.37
C SER A 63 11.84 5.62 -20.05
N SER A 64 10.64 5.07 -20.18
CA SER A 64 9.46 5.76 -20.72
C SER A 64 8.84 6.71 -19.69
N VAL A 65 8.87 6.35 -18.39
CA VAL A 65 8.44 7.25 -17.31
C VAL A 65 9.37 8.47 -17.23
N ALA A 66 10.68 8.28 -17.31
CA ALA A 66 11.67 9.36 -17.25
C ALA A 66 11.44 10.45 -18.32
N SER A 67 10.99 10.07 -19.51
CA SER A 67 10.62 11.00 -20.59
C SER A 67 9.13 11.37 -20.62
N TRP A 68 8.33 10.84 -19.70
CA TRP A 68 6.87 10.95 -19.63
C TRP A 68 6.17 10.54 -20.94
N THR A 69 6.62 9.44 -21.54
CA THR A 69 6.12 8.89 -22.82
C THR A 69 5.60 7.45 -22.68
N CYS A 70 5.07 7.10 -21.51
CA CYS A 70 4.55 5.77 -21.17
C CYS A 70 3.13 5.48 -21.70
N GLY A 71 2.79 6.04 -22.87
CA GLY A 71 1.52 5.80 -23.55
C GLY A 71 0.28 6.20 -22.73
N PRO A 72 -0.81 5.42 -22.77
CA PRO A 72 -2.07 5.76 -22.11
C PRO A 72 -1.96 6.07 -20.61
N SER A 73 -0.97 5.48 -19.92
CA SER A 73 -0.70 5.76 -18.51
C SER A 73 -0.23 7.20 -18.29
N CYS A 74 0.71 7.68 -19.11
CA CYS A 74 1.21 9.06 -19.05
C CYS A 74 0.21 10.06 -19.66
N ASP A 75 -0.49 9.68 -20.74
CA ASP A 75 -1.46 10.54 -21.43
C ASP A 75 -2.66 10.90 -20.53
N ALA A 76 -3.02 10.01 -19.60
CA ALA A 76 -4.07 10.27 -18.61
C ALA A 76 -3.68 11.33 -17.55
N LEU A 77 -2.40 11.71 -17.49
CA LEU A 77 -1.83 12.65 -16.53
C LEU A 77 -1.15 13.81 -17.28
N PRO A 78 -1.93 14.77 -17.82
CA PRO A 78 -1.35 15.95 -18.45
C PRO A 78 -0.66 16.84 -17.40
N GLY A 79 0.39 17.54 -17.83
CA GLY A 79 1.08 18.53 -17.01
C GLY A 79 2.10 17.97 -16.02
N VAL A 80 2.71 16.82 -16.31
CA VAL A 80 3.71 16.22 -15.43
C VAL A 80 5.13 16.47 -15.95
N VAL A 81 6.02 16.88 -15.06
CA VAL A 81 7.45 17.06 -15.32
C VAL A 81 8.23 16.15 -14.37
N VAL A 82 8.84 15.10 -14.89
CA VAL A 82 9.65 14.18 -14.08
C VAL A 82 10.94 14.85 -13.64
N LEU A 83 11.22 14.75 -12.34
CA LEU A 83 12.37 15.36 -11.68
C LEU A 83 13.43 14.31 -11.35
N ALA A 84 12.99 13.12 -10.93
CA ALA A 84 13.82 11.95 -10.74
C ALA A 84 12.99 10.69 -11.00
N SER A 85 13.65 9.64 -11.45
CA SER A 85 13.07 8.32 -11.60
C SER A 85 14.18 7.29 -11.45
N GLY A 86 13.87 6.14 -10.86
CA GLY A 86 14.85 5.10 -10.63
C GLY A 86 14.20 3.79 -10.24
N GLY A 87 15.03 2.84 -9.84
CA GLY A 87 14.63 1.46 -9.60
C GLY A 87 15.31 0.50 -10.57
N ASN A 88 15.20 -0.78 -10.25
CA ASN A 88 15.70 -1.87 -11.07
C ASN A 88 14.67 -3.01 -11.17
N ASN A 89 13.41 -2.73 -10.81
CA ASN A 89 12.33 -3.70 -10.73
C ASN A 89 12.70 -4.99 -9.97
N GLY A 90 13.53 -4.85 -8.92
CA GLY A 90 14.03 -5.94 -8.10
C GLY A 90 14.21 -5.47 -6.67
N GLU A 91 15.46 -5.36 -6.21
CA GLU A 91 15.76 -4.87 -4.86
C GLU A 91 15.25 -3.44 -4.61
N ILE A 92 15.16 -2.63 -5.67
CA ILE A 92 14.56 -1.29 -5.63
C ILE A 92 13.41 -1.31 -6.65
N PRO A 93 12.15 -1.43 -6.19
CA PRO A 93 10.99 -1.22 -7.04
C PRO A 93 11.07 0.14 -7.74
N ASP A 94 10.53 0.22 -8.94
CA ASP A 94 10.57 1.45 -9.70
C ASP A 94 9.83 2.57 -8.95
N PHE A 95 10.34 3.78 -9.07
CA PHE A 95 9.76 4.96 -8.46
C PHE A 95 10.03 6.19 -9.32
N PHE A 96 9.20 7.21 -9.16
CA PHE A 96 9.48 8.51 -9.73
C PHE A 96 8.99 9.65 -8.85
N ILE A 97 9.62 10.79 -9.06
CA ILE A 97 9.33 12.06 -8.41
C ILE A 97 9.07 13.05 -9.53
N ALA A 98 7.94 13.73 -9.49
CA ALA A 98 7.55 14.65 -10.55
C ALA A 98 6.92 15.93 -9.99
N HIS A 99 7.02 17.04 -10.74
CA HIS A 99 6.16 18.19 -10.53
C HIS A 99 4.88 17.98 -11.32
N ASP A 100 3.76 17.85 -10.62
CA ASP A 100 2.44 17.91 -11.23
C ASP A 100 1.99 19.36 -11.34
N THR A 101 2.16 19.93 -12.53
CA THR A 101 1.80 21.33 -12.81
C THR A 101 0.29 21.58 -12.81
N ALA A 102 -0.53 20.53 -12.93
CA ALA A 102 -1.99 20.66 -12.90
C ALA A 102 -2.51 20.98 -11.50
N THR A 103 -1.89 20.40 -10.46
CA THR A 103 -2.22 20.64 -9.04
C THR A 103 -1.20 21.52 -8.34
N ASN A 104 -0.08 21.83 -9.00
CA ASN A 104 1.08 22.48 -8.43
C ASN A 104 1.61 21.76 -7.16
N SER A 105 1.72 20.43 -7.25
CA SER A 105 2.24 19.57 -6.19
C SER A 105 3.47 18.80 -6.65
N ILE A 106 4.30 18.37 -5.70
CA ILE A 106 5.37 17.41 -5.98
C ILE A 106 4.82 16.01 -5.71
N VAL A 107 4.88 15.13 -6.70
CA VAL A 107 4.39 13.75 -6.58
C VAL A 107 5.56 12.82 -6.33
N VAL A 108 5.40 11.89 -5.40
CA VAL A 108 6.28 10.74 -5.18
C VAL A 108 5.44 9.48 -5.37
N ALA A 109 5.80 8.65 -6.34
CA ALA A 109 5.04 7.46 -6.71
C ALA A 109 5.94 6.23 -6.74
N HIS A 110 5.49 5.15 -6.09
CA HIS A 110 6.21 3.88 -5.98
C HIS A 110 5.45 2.73 -6.63
N GLN A 111 6.20 1.92 -7.38
CA GLN A 111 5.76 0.65 -7.94
C GLN A 111 5.60 -0.38 -6.82
N GLY A 112 4.61 -1.26 -6.97
CA GLY A 112 4.53 -2.49 -6.17
C GLY A 112 5.27 -3.67 -6.82
N THR A 113 5.05 -4.86 -6.30
CA THR A 113 5.58 -6.10 -6.90
C THR A 113 4.82 -6.47 -8.17
N ASP A 114 5.44 -7.26 -9.04
CA ASP A 114 4.76 -7.93 -10.14
C ASP A 114 3.66 -8.89 -9.61
N PRO A 115 2.49 -8.95 -10.24
CA PRO A 115 1.43 -9.88 -9.85
C PRO A 115 1.85 -11.36 -9.78
N ASP A 116 2.78 -11.80 -10.63
CA ASP A 116 3.25 -13.20 -10.66
C ASP A 116 4.06 -13.55 -9.39
N ASP A 117 4.77 -12.56 -8.83
CA ASP A 117 5.57 -12.69 -7.60
C ASP A 117 4.73 -12.42 -6.33
N LEU A 118 3.61 -11.70 -6.46
CA LEU A 118 2.73 -11.39 -5.33
C LEU A 118 2.22 -12.64 -4.63
N LEU A 119 1.89 -13.70 -5.37
CA LEU A 119 1.44 -14.96 -4.77
C LEU A 119 2.56 -15.66 -4.00
N SER A 120 3.81 -15.60 -4.46
CA SER A 120 4.93 -16.12 -3.66
C SER A 120 5.14 -15.28 -2.41
N ASP A 121 5.12 -13.96 -2.53
CA ASP A 121 5.29 -13.05 -1.39
C ASP A 121 4.18 -13.23 -0.34
N LEU A 122 2.94 -13.48 -0.77
CA LEU A 122 1.80 -13.79 0.11
C LEU A 122 1.87 -15.18 0.75
N ASN A 123 2.65 -16.11 0.21
CA ASN A 123 2.86 -17.42 0.83
C ASN A 123 4.08 -17.41 1.75
N ASP A 124 5.13 -16.70 1.36
CA ASP A 124 6.40 -16.61 2.08
C ASP A 124 6.40 -15.49 3.12
N VAL A 125 5.30 -14.73 3.24
CA VAL A 125 5.10 -13.52 4.09
C VAL A 125 6.20 -13.41 5.12
N GLU A 126 7.17 -12.57 4.81
CA GLU A 126 8.17 -12.19 5.80
C GLU A 126 7.42 -11.41 6.90
N ILE A 127 7.68 -11.77 8.14
CA ILE A 127 6.95 -11.25 9.31
C ILE A 127 7.90 -10.55 10.28
N ALA A 128 9.19 -10.51 9.93
CA ALA A 128 10.19 -9.81 10.69
C ALA A 128 9.84 -8.32 10.77
N LYS A 129 9.74 -7.87 12.02
CA LYS A 129 9.67 -6.45 12.34
C LYS A 129 11.03 -5.98 12.81
N SER A 130 11.34 -4.73 12.50
CA SER A 130 12.49 -4.03 13.01
C SER A 130 12.06 -2.68 13.57
N ASN A 131 12.81 -2.16 14.54
CA ASN A 131 12.57 -0.82 15.05
C ASN A 131 12.67 0.19 13.91
N LEU A 132 11.79 1.19 13.93
CA LEU A 132 11.82 2.28 12.98
C LEU A 132 13.16 3.01 13.03
N ASN A 133 13.76 3.29 11.88
CA ASN A 133 15.08 3.87 11.77
C ASN A 133 15.11 5.29 12.37
N SER A 134 15.68 5.44 13.55
CA SER A 134 15.67 6.71 14.30
C SER A 134 16.41 7.86 13.61
N THR A 135 17.30 7.57 12.66
CA THR A 135 18.00 8.61 11.87
C THR A 135 17.08 9.16 10.77
N ARG A 136 16.33 8.29 10.09
CA ARG A 136 15.38 8.69 9.05
C ARG A 136 14.09 9.26 9.63
N PHE A 137 13.67 8.77 10.79
CA PHE A 137 12.43 9.16 11.48
C PHE A 137 12.76 9.81 12.84
N PRO A 138 13.35 11.03 12.84
CA PRO A 138 13.82 11.65 14.07
C PRO A 138 12.65 11.98 15.01
N GLY A 139 12.80 11.60 16.28
CA GLY A 139 11.78 11.85 17.30
C GLY A 139 10.60 10.87 17.29
N ALA A 140 10.61 9.86 16.39
CA ALA A 140 9.73 8.72 16.49
C ALA A 140 9.98 7.93 17.78
N GLY A 141 8.92 7.32 18.34
CA GLY A 141 9.03 6.49 19.54
C GLY A 141 9.87 5.24 19.30
N SER A 142 10.61 4.78 20.32
CA SER A 142 11.47 3.58 20.23
C SER A 142 10.69 2.28 20.13
N ASP A 143 9.41 2.30 20.49
CA ASP A 143 8.50 1.15 20.47
C ASP A 143 7.84 0.96 19.09
N ILE A 144 8.11 1.86 18.14
CA ILE A 144 7.58 1.76 16.78
C ILE A 144 8.38 0.73 16.01
N GLU A 145 7.70 -0.34 15.60
CA GLU A 145 8.26 -1.39 14.78
C GLU A 145 7.51 -1.47 13.46
N VAL A 146 8.26 -1.64 12.37
CA VAL A 146 7.74 -1.80 11.00
C VAL A 146 8.33 -3.04 10.36
N HIS A 147 7.66 -3.57 9.34
CA HIS A 147 8.19 -4.66 8.54
C HIS A 147 9.59 -4.29 8.03
N ASP A 148 10.56 -5.17 8.26
CA ASP A 148 11.97 -4.92 7.94
C ASP A 148 12.21 -4.69 6.44
N GLY A 149 11.66 -5.54 5.56
CA GLY A 149 11.74 -5.41 4.11
C GLY A 149 11.12 -4.12 3.57
N PHE A 150 9.97 -3.68 4.11
CA PHE A 150 9.37 -2.39 3.71
C PHE A 150 10.27 -1.21 4.09
N GLN A 151 10.80 -1.21 5.32
CA GLN A 151 11.73 -0.18 5.78
C GLN A 151 13.05 -0.19 5.00
N ASP A 152 13.62 -1.36 4.72
CA ASP A 152 14.86 -1.47 3.95
C ASP A 152 14.66 -0.98 2.52
N THR A 153 13.54 -1.34 1.90
CA THR A 153 13.16 -0.88 0.55
C THR A 153 13.02 0.65 0.52
N GLN A 154 12.28 1.22 1.47
CA GLN A 154 12.18 2.69 1.62
C GLN A 154 13.56 3.32 1.86
N GLY A 155 14.39 2.69 2.70
CA GLY A 155 15.71 3.18 3.06
C GLY A 155 16.68 3.28 1.88
N ARG A 156 16.49 2.48 0.82
CA ARG A 156 17.28 2.53 -0.41
C ARG A 156 16.98 3.77 -1.27
N THR A 157 15.78 4.33 -1.16
CA THR A 157 15.32 5.50 -1.95
C THR A 157 15.14 6.78 -1.11
N ALA A 158 15.14 6.68 0.21
CA ALA A 158 14.88 7.78 1.15
C ALA A 158 15.66 9.07 0.83
N ASP A 159 16.97 8.96 0.62
CA ASP A 159 17.85 10.13 0.42
C ASP A 159 17.56 10.85 -0.90
N ILE A 160 17.33 10.10 -1.98
CA ILE A 160 16.99 10.69 -3.29
C ILE A 160 15.58 11.28 -3.27
N VAL A 161 14.63 10.64 -2.56
CA VAL A 161 13.27 11.18 -2.36
C VAL A 161 13.33 12.51 -1.61
N LEU A 162 13.91 12.54 -0.41
CA LEU A 162 13.95 13.74 0.41
C LEU A 162 14.68 14.90 -0.28
N SER A 163 15.83 14.64 -0.88
CA SER A 163 16.63 15.69 -1.55
C SER A 163 15.94 16.23 -2.81
N THR A 164 15.31 15.37 -3.62
CA THR A 164 14.59 15.79 -4.83
C THR A 164 13.34 16.59 -4.46
N VAL A 165 12.53 16.11 -3.51
CA VAL A 165 11.32 16.82 -3.07
C VAL A 165 11.68 18.19 -2.49
N THR A 166 12.70 18.28 -1.64
CA THR A 166 13.14 19.56 -1.06
C THR A 166 13.58 20.56 -2.15
N SER A 167 14.33 20.08 -3.14
CA SER A 167 14.80 20.91 -4.27
C SER A 167 13.64 21.33 -5.17
N ALA A 168 12.69 20.43 -5.40
CA ALA A 168 11.50 20.67 -6.21
C ALA A 168 10.61 21.76 -5.58
N LEU A 169 10.25 21.62 -4.30
CA LEU A 169 9.47 22.63 -3.56
C LEU A 169 10.10 24.02 -3.66
N SER A 170 11.43 24.09 -3.51
CA SER A 170 12.19 25.35 -3.61
C SER A 170 12.19 25.96 -5.01
N SER A 171 12.22 25.13 -6.06
CA SER A 171 12.36 25.60 -7.45
C SER A 171 11.03 25.86 -8.15
N THR A 172 9.97 25.15 -7.77
CA THR A 172 8.63 25.29 -8.37
C THR A 172 7.72 26.23 -7.59
N GLY A 173 8.00 26.44 -6.30
CA GLY A 173 7.11 27.14 -5.39
C GLY A 173 5.88 26.32 -4.98
N ALA A 174 5.87 25.02 -5.26
CA ALA A 174 4.86 24.10 -4.74
C ALA A 174 4.91 24.06 -3.21
N THR A 175 3.74 23.92 -2.58
CA THR A 175 3.59 23.81 -1.11
C THR A 175 2.91 22.52 -0.70
N GLU A 176 2.74 21.58 -1.63
CA GLU A 176 2.11 20.30 -1.41
C GLU A 176 2.97 19.18 -2.00
N VAL A 177 3.05 18.07 -1.27
CA VAL A 177 3.62 16.82 -1.72
C VAL A 177 2.54 15.75 -1.69
N SER A 178 2.27 15.13 -2.83
CA SER A 178 1.39 13.97 -2.95
C SER A 178 2.23 12.69 -2.98
N VAL A 179 1.97 11.77 -2.07
CA VAL A 179 2.70 10.50 -1.97
C VAL A 179 1.73 9.35 -2.26
N THR A 180 2.10 8.46 -3.18
CA THR A 180 1.20 7.40 -3.65
C THR A 180 1.99 6.14 -4.00
N GLY A 181 1.29 5.02 -4.01
CA GLY A 181 1.84 3.73 -4.41
C GLY A 181 0.78 2.64 -4.37
N HIS A 182 1.11 1.49 -4.93
CA HIS A 182 0.26 0.31 -4.90
C HIS A 182 1.03 -0.89 -4.33
N SER A 183 0.37 -1.78 -3.59
CA SER A 183 0.98 -3.02 -3.06
C SER A 183 2.23 -2.73 -2.20
N LEU A 184 3.37 -3.37 -2.45
CA LEU A 184 4.67 -3.01 -1.86
C LEU A 184 4.96 -1.49 -1.94
N GLY A 185 4.63 -0.85 -3.06
CA GLY A 185 4.79 0.58 -3.25
C GLY A 185 3.90 1.41 -2.33
N ALA A 186 2.72 0.90 -1.94
CA ALA A 186 1.86 1.55 -0.93
C ALA A 186 2.53 1.56 0.45
N ALA A 187 3.18 0.46 0.83
CA ALA A 187 3.92 0.39 2.10
C ALA A 187 5.09 1.39 2.12
N VAL A 188 5.90 1.40 1.06
CA VAL A 188 7.03 2.34 0.91
C VAL A 188 6.55 3.79 0.91
N ALA A 189 5.48 4.09 0.17
CA ALA A 189 4.85 5.42 0.12
C ALA A 189 4.39 5.90 1.51
N SER A 190 3.83 5.02 2.35
CA SER A 190 3.41 5.38 3.70
C SER A 190 4.60 5.77 4.61
N LEU A 191 5.73 5.06 4.48
CA LEU A 191 6.97 5.38 5.18
C LEU A 191 7.56 6.71 4.68
N ASP A 192 7.59 6.92 3.36
CA ASP A 192 8.05 8.18 2.77
C ASP A 192 7.18 9.37 3.19
N ALA A 193 5.86 9.22 3.28
CA ALA A 193 4.97 10.28 3.75
C ALA A 193 5.33 10.75 5.18
N ILE A 194 5.58 9.81 6.10
CA ILE A 194 5.99 10.13 7.48
C ILE A 194 7.38 10.77 7.51
N MET A 195 8.34 10.21 6.76
CA MET A 195 9.68 10.79 6.64
C MET A 195 9.59 12.24 6.14
N LEU A 196 8.90 12.48 5.03
CA LEU A 196 8.72 13.80 4.45
C LEU A 196 8.03 14.76 5.42
N LYS A 197 7.00 14.29 6.15
CA LYS A 197 6.31 15.09 7.17
C LYS A 197 7.23 15.49 8.33
N MET A 198 8.21 14.66 8.70
CA MET A 198 9.18 14.96 9.77
C MET A 198 10.30 15.91 9.32
N HIS A 199 10.73 15.83 8.06
CA HIS A 199 11.89 16.59 7.56
C HIS A 199 11.53 17.90 6.86
N LEU A 200 10.33 18.03 6.30
CA LEU A 200 9.91 19.22 5.58
C LEU A 200 9.30 20.28 6.53
N PRO A 201 9.32 21.57 6.15
CA PRO A 201 8.65 22.62 6.92
C PRO A 201 7.16 22.32 7.09
N SER A 202 6.59 22.65 8.25
CA SER A 202 5.17 22.41 8.55
C SER A 202 4.19 23.15 7.62
N SER A 203 4.66 24.12 6.84
CA SER A 203 3.89 24.81 5.79
C SER A 203 3.70 23.97 4.53
N VAL A 204 4.42 22.86 4.39
CA VAL A 204 4.25 21.92 3.27
C VAL A 204 3.17 20.91 3.65
N ALA A 205 2.10 20.86 2.86
CA ALA A 205 1.07 19.85 3.00
C ALA A 205 1.58 18.50 2.46
N ILE A 206 1.35 17.42 3.19
CA ILE A 206 1.63 16.05 2.75
C ILE A 206 0.28 15.36 2.62
N THR A 207 -0.09 14.98 1.40
CA THR A 207 -1.31 14.23 1.10
C THR A 207 -0.89 12.84 0.63
N THR A 208 -1.46 11.80 1.19
CA THR A 208 -1.07 10.41 0.92
C THR A 208 -2.30 9.59 0.58
N THR A 209 -2.30 9.01 -0.61
CA THR A 209 -3.34 8.09 -1.05
C THR A 209 -2.66 6.86 -1.62
N VAL A 210 -2.90 5.71 -1.04
CA VAL A 210 -2.23 4.46 -1.41
C VAL A 210 -3.25 3.36 -1.69
N PHE A 211 -2.88 2.35 -2.47
CA PHE A 211 -3.81 1.34 -3.01
C PHE A 211 -3.33 -0.06 -2.67
N GLY A 212 -4.22 -0.91 -2.14
CA GLY A 212 -3.84 -2.27 -1.74
C GLY A 212 -2.70 -2.28 -0.70
N LEU A 213 -2.78 -1.37 0.28
CA LEU A 213 -1.75 -1.20 1.31
C LEU A 213 -1.67 -2.45 2.21
N PRO A 214 -0.55 -3.20 2.27
CA PRO A 214 -0.35 -4.20 3.31
C PRO A 214 -0.13 -3.55 4.67
N ARG A 215 -0.32 -4.28 5.76
CA ARG A 215 -0.02 -3.75 7.11
C ARG A 215 1.48 -3.48 7.23
N VAL A 216 1.85 -2.26 7.61
CA VAL A 216 3.25 -1.82 7.56
C VAL A 216 3.98 -2.01 8.88
N GLY A 217 3.31 -1.86 10.01
CA GLY A 217 3.94 -1.91 11.32
C GLY A 217 2.98 -2.24 12.45
N ASN A 218 3.46 -2.07 13.68
CA ASN A 218 2.70 -2.34 14.88
C ASN A 218 1.68 -1.22 15.22
N GLN A 219 0.99 -1.35 16.35
CA GLN A 219 0.02 -0.36 16.83
C GLN A 219 0.64 1.05 16.98
N ASP A 220 1.88 1.15 17.44
CA ASP A 220 2.55 2.44 17.59
C ASP A 220 2.89 3.09 16.25
N TRP A 221 3.14 2.29 15.21
CA TRP A 221 3.23 2.77 13.82
C TRP A 221 1.89 3.33 13.33
N ALA A 222 0.79 2.59 13.49
CA ALA A 222 -0.55 3.04 13.11
C ALA A 222 -0.92 4.37 13.78
N ASN A 223 -0.64 4.47 15.09
CA ASN A 223 -0.86 5.69 15.87
C ASN A 223 0.02 6.87 15.40
N LEU A 224 1.27 6.61 15.00
CA LEU A 224 2.13 7.64 14.45
C LEU A 224 1.53 8.21 13.16
N VAL A 225 1.08 7.34 12.24
CA VAL A 225 0.44 7.76 10.98
C VAL A 225 -0.80 8.60 11.24
N ASP A 226 -1.70 8.13 12.11
CA ASP A 226 -2.92 8.86 12.49
C ASP A 226 -2.60 10.23 13.08
N SER A 227 -1.57 10.32 13.93
CA SER A 227 -1.18 11.58 14.57
C SER A 227 -0.54 12.59 13.61
N MET A 228 0.23 12.12 12.62
CA MET A 228 1.03 12.98 11.75
C MET A 228 0.30 13.39 10.47
N LEU A 229 -0.52 12.48 9.92
CA LEU A 229 -1.20 12.67 8.64
C LEU A 229 -2.71 12.82 8.82
N GLY A 230 -3.33 12.12 9.78
CA GLY A 230 -4.77 12.21 10.05
C GLY A 230 -5.60 12.07 8.77
N SER A 231 -6.49 13.05 8.51
CA SER A 231 -7.35 13.05 7.31
C SER A 231 -6.61 13.24 5.98
N SER A 232 -5.31 13.52 5.99
CA SER A 232 -4.48 13.59 4.79
C SER A 232 -3.90 12.23 4.37
N PHE A 233 -4.19 11.15 5.11
CA PHE A 233 -3.86 9.79 4.74
C PHE A 233 -5.14 9.01 4.38
N ALA A 234 -5.13 8.36 3.22
CA ALA A 234 -6.15 7.42 2.81
C ALA A 234 -5.50 6.16 2.22
N HIS A 235 -6.01 5.00 2.59
CA HIS A 235 -5.63 3.73 1.96
C HIS A 235 -6.86 3.06 1.38
N ILE A 236 -6.79 2.77 0.07
CA ILE A 236 -7.90 2.24 -0.70
C ILE A 236 -7.74 0.72 -0.80
N THR A 237 -8.75 -0.01 -0.31
CA THR A 237 -8.80 -1.47 -0.37
C THR A 237 -9.85 -1.91 -1.38
N ASN A 238 -9.68 -3.07 -2.02
CA ASN A 238 -10.58 -3.50 -3.09
C ASN A 238 -11.17 -4.88 -2.83
N GLN A 239 -12.48 -4.94 -2.55
CA GLN A 239 -13.24 -6.17 -2.42
C GLN A 239 -12.49 -7.23 -1.61
N LEU A 240 -12.16 -8.38 -2.18
CA LEU A 240 -11.48 -9.49 -1.51
C LEU A 240 -9.97 -9.52 -1.78
N ASP A 241 -9.35 -8.36 -1.98
CA ASP A 241 -7.90 -8.22 -2.06
C ASP A 241 -7.22 -8.78 -0.79
N PRO A 242 -6.30 -9.77 -0.91
CA PRO A 242 -5.59 -10.34 0.23
C PRO A 242 -4.48 -9.45 0.79
N VAL A 243 -3.98 -8.47 0.05
CA VAL A 243 -2.79 -7.71 0.45
C VAL A 243 -3.05 -6.84 1.69
N PRO A 244 -4.18 -6.12 1.80
CA PRO A 244 -4.49 -5.36 3.01
C PRO A 244 -4.60 -6.21 4.29
N ILE A 245 -4.86 -7.51 4.18
CA ILE A 245 -4.99 -8.37 5.36
C ILE A 245 -3.68 -9.07 5.75
N VAL A 246 -2.56 -8.75 5.09
CA VAL A 246 -1.22 -9.25 5.45
C VAL A 246 -0.19 -8.13 5.68
N PRO A 247 0.86 -8.38 6.50
CA PRO A 247 0.95 -9.45 7.48
C PRO A 247 -0.21 -9.40 8.47
N GLY A 248 -0.62 -10.56 8.98
CA GLY A 248 -1.84 -10.68 9.76
C GLY A 248 -1.76 -9.97 11.12
N GLN A 249 -2.88 -9.46 11.60
CA GLN A 249 -2.97 -8.80 12.91
C GLN A 249 -2.36 -9.65 14.01
N PHE A 250 -2.59 -10.96 14.07
CA PHE A 250 -2.06 -11.87 15.11
C PHE A 250 -0.53 -11.80 15.30
N LEU A 251 0.23 -11.30 14.32
CA LEU A 251 1.67 -11.07 14.37
C LEU A 251 2.07 -9.72 15.00
N GLY A 252 1.08 -8.94 15.45
CA GLY A 252 1.25 -7.61 16.00
C GLY A 252 1.45 -6.53 14.94
N PHE A 253 0.85 -6.71 13.76
CA PHE A 253 0.72 -5.69 12.73
C PHE A 253 -0.65 -5.01 12.84
N GLN A 254 -0.73 -3.75 12.42
CA GLN A 254 -1.89 -2.88 12.54
C GLN A 254 -1.93 -1.87 11.39
N HIS A 255 -3.12 -1.66 10.81
CA HIS A 255 -3.39 -0.55 9.90
C HIS A 255 -3.66 0.76 10.64
N PRO A 256 -3.23 1.90 10.08
CA PRO A 256 -3.72 3.21 10.51
C PRO A 256 -5.20 3.40 10.14
N SER A 257 -5.79 4.51 10.58
CA SER A 257 -7.11 4.93 10.14
C SER A 257 -7.07 5.41 8.68
N GLY A 258 -8.24 5.61 8.08
CA GLY A 258 -8.37 6.21 6.74
C GLY A 258 -8.62 5.20 5.63
N GLU A 259 -9.15 4.02 5.95
CA GLU A 259 -9.55 3.05 4.95
C GLU A 259 -10.75 3.56 4.15
N SER A 260 -10.64 3.46 2.82
CA SER A 260 -11.79 3.56 1.90
C SER A 260 -11.90 2.26 1.12
N HIS A 261 -12.93 1.48 1.43
CA HIS A 261 -13.11 0.13 0.93
C HIS A 261 -14.03 0.09 -0.29
N ILE A 262 -13.53 -0.40 -1.43
CA ILE A 262 -14.34 -0.64 -2.62
C ILE A 262 -15.14 -1.93 -2.40
N THR A 263 -16.46 -1.82 -2.35
CA THR A 263 -17.36 -2.96 -2.15
C THR A 263 -17.79 -3.59 -3.46
N SER A 264 -17.84 -2.82 -4.55
CA SER A 264 -18.15 -3.33 -5.89
C SER A 264 -17.66 -2.40 -6.99
N VAL A 265 -17.44 -2.96 -8.19
CA VAL A 265 -17.11 -2.20 -9.41
C VAL A 265 -18.01 -2.66 -10.55
N ALA A 266 -18.80 -1.73 -11.09
CA ALA A 266 -19.66 -1.98 -12.24
C ALA A 266 -18.85 -2.07 -13.54
N SER A 267 -19.43 -2.69 -14.58
CA SER A 267 -18.80 -2.80 -15.90
C SER A 267 -18.53 -1.45 -16.59
N SER A 268 -19.19 -0.37 -16.14
CA SER A 268 -18.92 1.00 -16.56
C SER A 268 -17.65 1.59 -15.94
N GLY A 269 -17.04 0.92 -14.97
CA GLY A 269 -15.93 1.41 -14.15
C GLY A 269 -16.39 2.21 -12.92
N GLN A 270 -17.68 2.46 -12.73
CA GLN A 270 -18.19 3.07 -11.50
C GLN A 270 -18.01 2.11 -10.33
N ALA A 271 -17.41 2.59 -9.25
CA ALA A 271 -17.22 1.82 -8.03
C ALA A 271 -18.09 2.34 -6.89
N ASP A 272 -18.58 1.42 -6.06
CA ASP A 272 -19.15 1.74 -4.75
C ASP A 272 -18.02 1.65 -3.72
N ILE A 273 -17.80 2.74 -2.99
CA ILE A 273 -16.72 2.86 -2.00
C ILE A 273 -17.29 3.35 -0.69
N GLU A 274 -16.89 2.72 0.41
CA GLU A 274 -17.29 3.08 1.76
C GLU A 274 -16.07 3.60 2.54
N ALA A 275 -16.22 4.73 3.22
CA ALA A 275 -15.23 5.20 4.20
C ALA A 275 -15.44 4.45 5.52
N CYS A 276 -14.36 3.86 6.00
CA CYS A 276 -14.33 2.98 7.16
C CYS A 276 -13.72 3.74 8.34
N PRO A 277 -14.50 4.09 9.38
CA PRO A 277 -14.00 4.88 10.49
C PRO A 277 -13.05 4.08 11.39
N GLY A 278 -11.98 4.72 11.86
CA GLY A 278 -11.01 4.13 12.79
C GLY A 278 -9.99 3.21 12.13
N GLN A 279 -9.20 2.54 12.96
CA GLN A 279 -8.24 1.50 12.57
C GLN A 279 -8.95 0.13 12.53
N GLU A 280 -8.49 -0.75 11.63
CA GLU A 280 -8.96 -2.16 11.51
C GLU A 280 -10.48 -2.29 11.65
N ASN A 281 -11.22 -1.66 10.73
CA ASN A 281 -12.67 -1.64 10.82
C ASN A 281 -13.26 -3.01 10.40
N GLU A 282 -13.96 -3.68 11.31
CA GLU A 282 -14.50 -5.05 11.11
C GLU A 282 -15.64 -5.13 10.08
N HIS A 283 -16.06 -4.01 9.49
CA HIS A 283 -17.05 -3.95 8.43
C HIS A 283 -16.43 -3.71 7.04
N CYS A 284 -15.11 -3.59 6.95
CA CYS A 284 -14.37 -3.33 5.71
C CYS A 284 -13.35 -4.44 5.41
N SER A 285 -12.14 -4.13 4.93
CA SER A 285 -11.20 -5.17 4.52
C SER A 285 -10.76 -6.09 5.65
N ASP A 286 -10.86 -5.67 6.91
CA ASP A 286 -10.53 -6.55 8.05
C ASP A 286 -11.52 -7.72 8.22
N ALA A 287 -12.73 -7.60 7.67
CA ALA A 287 -13.68 -8.71 7.59
C ALA A 287 -13.28 -9.80 6.57
N ASN A 288 -12.32 -9.50 5.68
CA ASN A 288 -11.96 -10.40 4.59
C ASN A 288 -11.23 -11.65 5.10
N SER A 289 -11.51 -12.76 4.44
CA SER A 289 -10.91 -14.06 4.70
C SER A 289 -9.77 -14.34 3.72
N LEU A 290 -8.61 -14.74 4.23
CA LEU A 290 -7.51 -15.30 3.42
C LEU A 290 -7.87 -16.65 2.76
N LEU A 291 -9.05 -17.21 2.99
CA LEU A 291 -9.50 -18.42 2.29
C LEU A 291 -10.36 -18.11 1.06
N ASP A 292 -10.88 -16.88 0.96
CA ASP A 292 -11.84 -16.46 -0.08
C ASP A 292 -11.29 -15.29 -0.91
N PHE A 293 -9.98 -15.03 -0.86
CA PHE A 293 -9.36 -13.87 -1.51
C PHE A 293 -9.33 -13.96 -3.04
N SER A 294 -9.12 -12.80 -3.66
CA SER A 294 -8.93 -12.66 -5.11
C SER A 294 -7.72 -11.78 -5.42
N ILE A 295 -6.71 -12.35 -6.08
CA ILE A 295 -5.57 -11.58 -6.60
C ILE A 295 -6.01 -10.60 -7.68
N ASP A 296 -7.03 -10.96 -8.46
CA ASP A 296 -7.60 -10.04 -9.44
C ASP A 296 -8.12 -8.77 -8.75
N ASN A 297 -8.71 -8.87 -7.56
CA ASN A 297 -9.13 -7.68 -6.80
C ASN A 297 -7.95 -6.83 -6.34
N HIS A 298 -6.78 -7.42 -6.08
CA HIS A 298 -5.57 -6.63 -5.82
C HIS A 298 -5.17 -5.78 -7.03
N LEU A 299 -5.23 -6.35 -8.24
CA LEU A 299 -4.84 -5.65 -9.48
C LEU A 299 -5.93 -4.73 -10.03
N GLY A 300 -7.19 -5.02 -9.72
CA GLY A 300 -8.36 -4.25 -10.11
C GLY A 300 -9.34 -4.99 -11.03
N PRO A 301 -10.30 -4.27 -11.63
CA PRO A 301 -10.42 -2.82 -11.61
C PRO A 301 -10.69 -2.27 -10.20
N TYR A 302 -10.16 -1.08 -9.93
CA TYR A 302 -10.58 -0.20 -8.84
C TYR A 302 -11.75 0.65 -9.38
N PHE A 303 -11.65 1.98 -9.36
CA PHE A 303 -12.64 2.89 -9.96
C PHE A 303 -12.16 3.42 -11.32
N ASN A 304 -13.10 3.82 -12.16
CA ASN A 304 -12.88 4.35 -13.51
C ASN A 304 -12.03 3.43 -14.42
N GLY A 305 -12.12 2.11 -14.19
CA GLY A 305 -11.38 1.11 -14.95
C GLY A 305 -9.86 1.13 -14.71
N ILE A 306 -9.41 1.75 -13.62
CA ILE A 306 -7.99 1.76 -13.26
C ILE A 306 -7.62 0.39 -12.69
N SER A 307 -6.52 -0.16 -13.22
CA SER A 307 -5.86 -1.36 -12.73
C SER A 307 -4.38 -1.10 -12.54
N PHE A 308 -3.72 -1.96 -11.77
CA PHE A 308 -2.30 -1.89 -11.43
C PHE A 308 -1.56 -3.13 -11.94
N GLY A 309 -0.23 -3.01 -12.04
CA GLY A 309 0.65 -4.05 -12.60
C GLY A 309 1.25 -3.66 -13.95
N ALA A 310 2.29 -4.37 -14.36
CA ALA A 310 3.02 -4.10 -15.61
C ALA A 310 2.11 -4.16 -16.85
N ALA A 311 1.10 -5.03 -16.85
CA ALA A 311 0.12 -5.16 -17.93
C ALA A 311 -0.92 -4.01 -18.00
N ALA A 312 -0.99 -3.17 -16.96
CA ALA A 312 -1.83 -1.97 -16.93
C ALA A 312 -1.06 -0.71 -17.38
N CYS A 313 0.23 -0.85 -17.69
CA CYS A 313 0.94 0.02 -18.60
C CYS A 313 0.75 -0.48 -20.06
#